data_AF-A0A948KJL5-F1
#
_entry.id   AF-A0A948KJL5-F1
#
_cell.length_a   1.000
_cell.length_b   1.000
_cell.length_c   1.000
_cell.angle_alpha   90.00
_cell.angle_beta   90.00
_cell.angle_gamma   90.00
#
_symmetry.space_group_name_H-M   'P 1'
#
loop_
_entity.id
_entity.type
_entity.pdbx_description
1 polymer ?
#
loop_
_entity_poly.entity_id
_entity_poly.type
_entity_poly.pdbx_seq_one_letter_code
_entity_poly.pdbx_strand_id
1 'polypeptide(L)'
;MAIQISGAIFLHIPKTGGTWIKHYFSDNNMIVREISYEHANGEIIRDQIDPTEDLIFCFVRHPLTWYLSYWQMRQNQGQSDREGGWIDTIIDLPFQSFIKSVIQEKPGYLSNFFNSYVSRCRAIGKQENLREDLNHILSLLHIPYDRQSLFTRSLVNTAPSNEKYSYNLALELMKSEEEIIRRFNYLYIPLEVLDV
;
A
#
# COMPACT_ATOMS: atom_id res chain seq x y z
N MET A 1 5.50 -9.37 -1.72
CA MET A 1 6.97 -9.39 -1.61
C MET A 1 7.33 -8.95 -0.21
N ALA A 2 8.35 -9.56 0.37
CA ALA A 2 8.99 -9.08 1.59
C ALA A 2 10.50 -8.95 1.34
N ILE A 3 11.08 -7.83 1.79
CA ILE A 3 12.50 -7.52 1.60
C ILE A 3 13.15 -7.37 2.97
N GLN A 4 14.25 -8.08 3.20
CA GLN A 4 15.10 -7.82 4.37
C GLN A 4 16.15 -6.76 4.01
N ILE A 5 16.27 -5.78 4.89
CA ILE A 5 17.38 -4.84 4.99
C ILE A 5 18.09 -5.06 6.34
N SER A 6 19.22 -4.41 6.58
CA SER A 6 19.92 -4.56 7.87
C SER A 6 19.01 -4.15 9.04
N GLY A 7 18.70 -5.11 9.92
CA GLY A 7 17.88 -4.91 11.12
C GLY A 7 16.37 -4.75 10.91
N ALA A 8 15.87 -4.91 9.68
CA ALA A 8 14.44 -4.73 9.41
C ALA A 8 13.92 -5.50 8.20
N ILE A 9 12.60 -5.68 8.18
CA ILE A 9 11.85 -6.32 7.09
C ILE A 9 10.78 -5.37 6.58
N PHE A 10 10.83 -5.07 5.30
CA PHE A 10 9.79 -4.35 4.59
C PHE A 10 8.74 -5.32 4.03
N LEU A 11 7.50 -5.21 4.49
CA LEU A 11 6.34 -5.89 3.90
C LEU A 11 5.71 -5.03 2.81
N HIS A 12 5.77 -5.49 1.56
CA HIS A 12 5.17 -4.78 0.44
C HIS A 12 3.67 -5.09 0.32
N ILE A 13 2.86 -4.12 0.74
CA ILE A 13 1.42 -4.05 0.46
C ILE A 13 1.21 -3.47 -0.96
N PRO A 14 0.40 -4.09 -1.83
CA PRO A 14 0.13 -3.55 -3.15
C PRO A 14 -0.36 -2.09 -3.10
N LYS A 15 0.09 -1.30 -4.07
CA LYS A 15 -0.34 0.09 -4.31
C LYS A 15 0.00 1.10 -3.21
N THR A 16 0.91 0.78 -2.29
CA THR A 16 1.34 1.69 -1.22
C THR A 16 2.77 2.25 -1.40
N GLY A 17 3.27 2.26 -2.65
CA GLY A 17 4.59 2.80 -2.98
C GLY A 17 5.73 1.79 -2.88
N GLY A 18 5.46 0.50 -2.63
CA GLY A 18 6.52 -0.48 -2.42
C GLY A 18 7.44 -0.74 -3.62
N THR A 19 7.00 -0.54 -4.87
CA THR A 19 7.90 -0.56 -6.04
C THR A 19 8.97 0.53 -5.93
N TRP A 20 8.58 1.73 -5.51
CA TRP A 20 9.52 2.84 -5.32
C TRP A 20 10.52 2.53 -4.20
N ILE A 21 10.03 2.01 -3.07
CA ILE A 21 10.87 1.60 -1.94
C ILE A 21 11.85 0.51 -2.35
N LYS A 22 11.38 -0.51 -3.09
CA LYS A 22 12.24 -1.58 -3.62
C LYS A 22 13.38 -1.01 -4.46
N HIS A 23 13.06 -0.13 -5.41
CA HIS A 23 14.09 0.47 -6.26
C HIS A 23 15.06 1.33 -5.45
N TYR A 24 14.57 2.08 -4.44
CA TYR A 24 15.44 2.83 -3.54
C TYR A 24 16.40 1.91 -2.78
N PHE A 25 15.93 0.81 -2.20
CA PHE A 25 16.79 -0.14 -1.50
C PHE A 25 17.79 -0.83 -2.43
N SER A 26 17.35 -1.21 -3.63
CA SER A 26 18.21 -1.82 -4.64
C SER A 26 19.35 -0.87 -5.05
N ASP A 27 19.01 0.37 -5.41
CA ASP A 27 19.99 1.34 -5.92
C ASP A 27 20.99 1.81 -4.85
N ASN A 28 20.65 1.65 -3.57
CA ASN A 28 21.50 1.98 -2.43
C ASN A 28 22.15 0.74 -1.78
N ASN A 29 22.09 -0.44 -2.41
CA ASN A 29 22.63 -1.70 -1.90
C ASN A 29 22.19 -2.05 -0.47
N MET A 30 20.93 -1.73 -0.12
CA MET A 30 20.38 -1.95 1.21
C MET A 30 19.72 -3.34 1.37
N ILE A 31 19.45 -4.02 0.27
CA ILE A 31 18.80 -5.33 0.26
C ILE A 31 19.78 -6.40 0.73
N VAL A 32 19.46 -7.05 1.86
CA VAL A 32 20.20 -8.22 2.36
C VAL A 32 19.69 -9.48 1.68
N ARG A 33 18.37 -9.66 1.62
CA ARG A 33 17.71 -10.76 0.89
C ARG A 33 16.28 -10.41 0.52
N GLU A 34 15.79 -10.99 -0.58
CA GLU A 34 14.36 -11.04 -0.88
C GLU A 34 13.77 -12.29 -0.21
N ILE A 35 12.84 -12.11 0.73
CA ILE A 35 12.24 -13.21 1.52
C ILE A 35 11.10 -13.89 0.72
N SER A 36 10.36 -13.11 -0.07
CA SER A 36 9.29 -13.65 -0.92
C SER A 36 9.11 -12.84 -2.19
N TYR A 37 8.80 -13.51 -3.30
CA TYR A 37 8.60 -12.88 -4.60
C TYR A 37 7.18 -12.28 -4.76
N GLU A 38 6.14 -12.96 -4.25
CA GLU A 38 4.74 -12.48 -4.31
C GLU A 38 4.26 -11.97 -2.95
N HIS A 39 3.09 -11.29 -2.91
CA HIS A 39 2.47 -10.53 -1.79
C HIS A 39 2.32 -11.26 -0.44
N ALA A 40 3.43 -11.74 0.13
CA ALA A 40 3.49 -12.36 1.43
C ALA A 40 3.14 -11.34 2.52
N ASN A 41 2.16 -11.70 3.33
CA ASN A 41 1.85 -11.00 4.57
C ASN A 41 2.77 -11.49 5.70
N GLY A 42 2.61 -10.89 6.89
CA GLY A 42 3.45 -11.21 8.04
C GLY A 42 3.36 -12.67 8.52
N GLU A 43 2.27 -13.38 8.23
CA GLU A 43 2.13 -14.80 8.58
C GLU A 43 2.93 -15.70 7.63
N ILE A 44 2.91 -15.41 6.33
CA ILE A 44 3.61 -16.23 5.31
C ILE A 44 5.13 -16.25 5.56
N ILE A 45 5.70 -15.15 6.02
CA ILE A 45 7.14 -15.06 6.27
C ILE A 45 7.55 -15.42 7.70
N ARG A 46 6.61 -15.78 8.58
CA ARG A 46 6.86 -15.90 10.02
C ARG A 46 8.01 -16.83 10.36
N ASP A 47 8.10 -17.96 9.67
CA ASP A 47 9.10 -18.99 9.96
C ASP A 47 10.45 -18.70 9.28
N GLN A 48 10.54 -17.62 8.50
CA GLN A 48 11.74 -17.20 7.76
C GLN A 48 12.45 -16.02 8.43
N ILE A 49 11.88 -15.46 9.50
CA ILE A 49 12.32 -14.22 10.12
C ILE A 49 12.52 -14.42 11.62
N ASP A 50 13.44 -13.67 12.22
CA ASP A 50 13.53 -13.60 13.67
C ASP A 50 12.70 -12.41 14.18
N PRO A 51 11.50 -12.64 14.75
CA PRO A 51 10.63 -11.56 15.20
C PRO A 51 11.17 -10.82 16.44
N THR A 52 12.22 -11.32 17.09
CA THR A 52 12.84 -10.68 18.24
C THR A 52 13.92 -9.68 17.82
N GLU A 53 14.57 -9.92 16.69
CA GLU A 53 15.69 -9.11 16.20
C GLU A 53 15.29 -8.14 15.08
N ASP A 54 14.34 -8.50 14.22
CA ASP A 54 13.98 -7.69 13.06
C ASP A 54 12.79 -6.75 13.34
N LEU A 55 12.95 -5.47 13.01
CA LEU A 55 11.83 -4.53 12.92
C LEU A 55 11.04 -4.78 11.64
N ILE A 56 9.76 -5.14 11.76
CA ILE A 56 8.87 -5.27 10.59
C ILE A 56 8.16 -3.95 10.36
N PHE A 57 8.18 -3.46 9.12
CA PHE A 57 7.45 -2.26 8.72
C PHE A 57 6.75 -2.41 7.37
N CYS A 58 5.74 -1.58 7.16
CA CYS A 58 5.02 -1.50 5.88
C CYS A 58 4.53 -0.07 5.62
N PHE A 59 3.88 0.11 4.48
CA PHE A 59 3.22 1.36 4.12
C PHE A 59 1.75 1.09 3.80
N VAL A 60 0.87 1.97 4.31
CA VAL A 60 -0.56 2.02 3.97
C VAL A 60 -0.85 3.21 3.05
N ARG A 61 -2.07 3.30 2.56
CA ARG A 61 -2.51 4.37 1.67
C ARG A 61 -3.96 4.75 1.96
N HIS A 62 -4.32 6.00 1.69
CA HIS A 62 -5.68 6.49 1.82
C HIS A 62 -6.65 5.59 1.01
N PRO A 63 -7.79 5.13 1.58
CA PRO A 63 -8.66 4.17 0.91
C PRO A 63 -9.13 4.61 -0.48
N LEU A 64 -9.60 5.86 -0.60
CA LEU A 64 -10.05 6.40 -1.89
C LEU A 64 -8.94 6.40 -2.96
N THR A 65 -7.70 6.78 -2.61
CA THR A 65 -6.61 6.78 -3.59
C THR A 65 -6.08 5.37 -3.87
N TRP A 66 -6.20 4.45 -2.91
CA TRP A 66 -5.84 3.04 -3.07
C TRP A 66 -6.76 2.34 -4.06
N TYR A 67 -8.08 2.41 -3.88
CA TYR A 67 -9.05 1.75 -4.77
C TYR A 67 -8.96 2.26 -6.20
N LEU A 68 -8.87 3.59 -6.37
CA LEU A 68 -8.66 4.21 -7.67
C LEU A 68 -7.38 3.67 -8.35
N SER A 69 -6.26 3.68 -7.62
CA SER A 69 -4.98 3.19 -8.14
C SER A 69 -4.99 1.68 -8.43
N TYR A 70 -5.71 0.89 -7.64
CA TYR A 70 -5.87 -0.55 -7.83
C TYR A 70 -6.67 -0.84 -9.10
N TRP A 71 -7.87 -0.25 -9.21
CA TRP A 71 -8.76 -0.41 -10.35
C TRP A 71 -8.04 -0.04 -11.66
N GLN A 72 -7.41 1.13 -11.72
CA GLN A 72 -6.68 1.56 -12.91
C GLN A 72 -5.54 0.61 -13.30
N MET A 73 -4.78 0.13 -12.31
CA MET A 73 -3.71 -0.82 -12.58
C MET A 73 -4.26 -2.09 -13.22
N ARG A 74 -5.36 -2.62 -12.68
CA ARG A 74 -5.99 -3.84 -13.21
C ARG A 74 -6.64 -3.63 -14.57
N GLN A 75 -7.14 -2.44 -14.87
CA GLN A 75 -7.63 -2.07 -16.21
C GLN A 75 -6.50 -2.08 -17.25
N ASN A 76 -5.27 -1.76 -16.83
CA ASN A 76 -4.10 -1.75 -17.71
C ASN A 76 -3.36 -3.10 -17.78
N GLN A 77 -3.78 -4.11 -17.01
CA GLN A 77 -3.20 -5.44 -17.01
C GLN A 77 -4.03 -6.40 -17.86
N GLY A 78 -3.37 -7.36 -18.52
CA GLY A 78 -4.06 -8.42 -19.26
C GLY A 78 -4.86 -9.34 -18.33
N GLN A 79 -5.90 -9.99 -18.85
CA GLN A 79 -6.72 -10.95 -18.06
C GLN A 79 -5.89 -12.12 -17.50
N SER A 80 -4.81 -12.51 -18.18
CA SER A 80 -3.89 -13.58 -17.74
C SER A 80 -3.13 -13.26 -16.45
N ASP A 81 -3.03 -11.98 -16.08
CA ASP A 81 -2.19 -11.50 -14.97
C ASP A 81 -3.02 -11.22 -13.70
N ARG A 82 -4.31 -11.61 -13.71
CA ARG A 82 -5.25 -11.42 -12.59
C ARG A 82 -5.15 -12.60 -11.63
N GLU A 83 -4.31 -12.46 -10.61
CA GLU A 83 -4.20 -13.39 -9.49
C GLU A 83 -5.40 -13.30 -8.52
N GLY A 84 -6.55 -13.81 -8.96
CA GLY A 84 -7.46 -14.63 -8.15
C GLY A 84 -8.12 -14.09 -6.87
N GLY A 85 -8.21 -12.78 -6.62
CA GLY A 85 -8.99 -12.24 -5.51
C GLY A 85 -10.47 -11.98 -5.86
N TRP A 86 -11.39 -12.00 -4.88
CA TRP A 86 -12.79 -11.60 -5.12
C TRP A 86 -12.92 -10.21 -5.76
N ILE A 87 -12.07 -9.24 -5.35
CA ILE A 87 -12.09 -7.90 -5.93
C ILE A 87 -11.76 -7.89 -7.44
N ASP A 88 -10.98 -8.87 -7.91
CA ASP A 88 -10.62 -9.01 -9.31
C ASP A 88 -11.77 -9.57 -10.17
N THR A 89 -12.77 -10.22 -9.57
CA THR A 89 -13.95 -10.74 -10.30
C THR A 89 -14.93 -9.63 -10.70
N ILE A 90 -14.85 -8.47 -10.07
CA ILE A 90 -15.69 -7.30 -10.34
C ILE A 90 -14.93 -6.13 -10.98
N ILE A 91 -13.65 -6.34 -11.32
CA ILE A 91 -12.74 -5.26 -11.71
C ILE A 91 -13.09 -4.62 -13.07
N ASP A 92 -13.77 -5.39 -13.94
CA ASP A 92 -14.20 -4.94 -15.27
C ASP A 92 -15.41 -4.01 -15.24
N LEU A 93 -16.02 -3.80 -14.06
CA LEU A 93 -17.07 -2.81 -13.91
C LEU A 93 -16.52 -1.39 -14.09
N PRO A 94 -17.32 -0.45 -14.63
CA PRO A 94 -17.01 0.97 -14.58
C PRO A 94 -16.67 1.41 -13.15
N PHE A 95 -15.72 2.32 -12.98
CA PHE A 95 -15.12 2.61 -11.68
C PHE A 95 -16.13 2.86 -10.55
N GLN A 96 -17.13 3.72 -10.77
CA GLN A 96 -18.14 3.98 -9.75
C GLN A 96 -19.00 2.74 -9.41
N SER A 97 -19.30 1.89 -10.39
CA SER A 97 -20.02 0.63 -10.18
C SER A 97 -19.17 -0.38 -9.42
N PHE A 98 -17.87 -0.46 -9.73
CA PHE A 98 -16.90 -1.26 -8.99
C PHE A 98 -16.89 -0.89 -7.50
N ILE A 99 -16.82 0.40 -7.17
CA ILE A 99 -16.83 0.86 -5.77
C ILE A 99 -18.14 0.52 -5.07
N LYS A 100 -19.29 0.71 -5.74
CA LYS A 100 -20.60 0.34 -5.18
C LYS A 100 -20.66 -1.15 -4.84
N SER A 101 -20.18 -2.02 -5.74
CA SER A 101 -20.09 -3.47 -5.48
C SER A 101 -19.17 -3.78 -4.30
N VAL A 102 -18.01 -3.12 -4.18
CA VAL A 102 -17.13 -3.26 -3.01
C VAL A 102 -17.87 -2.97 -1.71
N ILE A 103 -18.54 -1.81 -1.62
CA ILE A 103 -19.26 -1.39 -0.40
C ILE A 103 -20.39 -2.37 -0.07
N GLN A 104 -21.14 -2.82 -1.08
CA GLN A 104 -22.33 -3.67 -0.89
C GLN A 104 -21.97 -5.11 -0.56
N GLU A 105 -20.98 -5.69 -1.22
CA GLU A 105 -20.70 -7.12 -1.14
C GLU A 105 -19.59 -7.45 -0.12
N LYS A 106 -18.64 -6.53 0.10
CA LYS A 106 -17.51 -6.69 1.03
C LYS A 106 -17.21 -5.37 1.78
N PRO A 107 -18.11 -4.90 2.65
CA PRO A 107 -17.82 -3.74 3.49
C PRO A 107 -16.56 -3.97 4.34
N GLY A 108 -15.69 -2.95 4.43
CA GLY A 108 -14.40 -3.05 5.11
C GLY A 108 -13.37 -3.93 4.39
N TYR A 109 -13.50 -4.16 3.08
CA TYR A 109 -12.57 -5.01 2.33
C TYR A 109 -11.12 -4.55 2.49
N LEU A 110 -10.84 -3.26 2.29
CA LEU A 110 -9.47 -2.75 2.39
C LEU A 110 -8.97 -2.77 3.83
N SER A 111 -9.87 -2.53 4.79
CA SER A 111 -9.57 -2.60 6.22
C SER A 111 -9.06 -3.98 6.60
N ASN A 112 -9.81 -5.02 6.24
CA ASN A 112 -9.41 -6.42 6.44
C ASN A 112 -8.12 -6.75 5.70
N PHE A 113 -7.97 -6.27 4.47
CA PHE A 113 -6.78 -6.47 3.67
C PHE A 113 -5.53 -5.89 4.37
N PHE A 114 -5.54 -4.61 4.76
CA PHE A 114 -4.42 -3.99 5.46
C PHE A 114 -4.14 -4.66 6.80
N ASN A 115 -5.18 -5.00 7.57
CA ASN A 115 -5.03 -5.69 8.86
C ASN A 115 -4.20 -6.97 8.78
N SER A 116 -4.29 -7.72 7.68
CA SER A 116 -3.49 -8.93 7.48
C SER A 116 -1.98 -8.68 7.38
N TYR A 117 -1.56 -7.45 7.05
CA TYR A 117 -0.14 -7.06 6.96
C TYR A 117 0.32 -6.29 8.21
N VAL A 118 -0.49 -5.35 8.68
CA VAL A 118 -0.06 -4.38 9.71
C VAL A 118 -0.02 -4.98 11.11
N SER A 119 -0.66 -6.13 11.36
CA SER A 119 -0.73 -6.77 12.68
C SER A 119 0.63 -7.08 13.30
N ARG A 120 1.64 -7.36 12.45
CA ARG A 120 3.01 -7.65 12.89
C ARG A 120 3.99 -6.49 12.69
N CYS A 121 3.53 -5.37 12.12
CA CYS A 121 4.37 -4.22 11.86
C CYS A 121 4.56 -3.39 13.13
N ARG A 122 5.83 -3.08 13.47
CA ARG A 122 6.18 -2.15 14.56
C ARG A 122 6.24 -0.70 14.08
N ALA A 123 6.45 -0.48 12.79
CA ALA A 123 6.36 0.83 12.16
C ALA A 123 5.48 0.77 10.90
N ILE A 124 4.66 1.79 10.70
CA ILE A 124 3.74 1.88 9.56
C ILE A 124 3.85 3.29 8.99
N GLY A 125 4.34 3.40 7.76
CA GLY A 125 4.34 4.64 7.00
C GLY A 125 3.09 4.81 6.14
N LYS A 126 2.93 5.99 5.55
CA LYS A 126 1.85 6.33 4.62
C LYS A 126 2.43 6.63 3.25
N GLN A 127 1.78 6.15 2.21
CA GLN A 127 2.17 6.45 0.83
C GLN A 127 2.14 7.97 0.56
N GLU A 128 1.23 8.70 1.19
CA GLU A 128 1.10 10.14 1.06
C GLU A 128 2.34 10.90 1.57
N ASN A 129 3.08 10.31 2.52
CA ASN A 129 4.31 10.84 3.12
C ASN A 129 5.48 9.88 2.89
N LEU A 130 5.51 9.20 1.73
CA LEU A 130 6.36 8.03 1.48
C LEU A 130 7.83 8.25 1.87
N ARG A 131 8.38 9.43 1.53
CA ARG A 131 9.79 9.74 1.73
C ARG A 131 10.09 10.09 3.18
N GLU A 132 9.24 10.91 3.78
CA GLU A 132 9.34 11.38 5.15
C GLU A 132 9.21 10.21 6.13
N ASP A 133 8.21 9.36 5.93
CA ASP A 133 7.98 8.20 6.77
C ASP A 133 9.08 7.14 6.57
N LEU A 134 9.57 6.94 5.35
CA LEU A 134 10.73 6.06 5.13
C LEU A 134 11.98 6.61 5.80
N ASN A 135 12.28 7.91 5.66
CA ASN A 135 13.38 8.58 6.35
C ASN A 135 13.30 8.34 7.86
N HIS A 136 12.11 8.52 8.45
CA HIS A 136 11.90 8.30 9.88
C HIS A 136 12.19 6.84 10.29
N ILE A 137 11.66 5.86 9.55
CA ILE A 137 11.89 4.43 9.80
C ILE A 137 13.38 4.08 9.69
N LEU A 138 14.06 4.51 8.62
CA LEU A 138 15.49 4.22 8.43
C LEU A 138 16.35 4.88 9.51
N SER A 139 15.98 6.08 9.97
CA SER A 139 16.66 6.75 11.07
C SER A 139 16.49 6.01 12.41
N LEU A 140 15.34 5.40 12.67
CA LEU A 140 15.12 4.56 13.87
C LEU A 140 15.98 3.29 13.87
N LEU A 141 16.32 2.77 12.69
CA LEU A 141 17.18 1.59 12.54
C LEU A 141 18.67 1.91 12.70
N HIS A 142 19.05 3.19 12.78
CA HIS A 142 20.43 3.65 12.82
C HIS A 142 21.29 3.12 11.66
N ILE A 143 20.67 2.77 10.54
CA ILE A 143 21.37 2.29 9.34
C ILE A 143 21.84 3.49 8.49
N PRO A 144 23.05 3.44 7.92
CA PRO A 144 23.48 4.45 6.96
C PRO A 144 22.66 4.34 5.67
N TYR A 145 22.17 5.46 5.16
CA TYR A 145 21.46 5.54 3.87
C TYR A 145 21.72 6.90 3.20
N ASP A 146 21.61 6.95 1.87
CA ASP A 146 21.69 8.20 1.13
C ASP A 146 20.36 8.96 1.27
N ARG A 147 20.33 9.87 2.25
CA ARG A 147 19.20 10.75 2.50
C ARG A 147 18.94 11.70 1.34
N GLN A 148 19.96 12.17 0.63
CA GLN A 148 19.74 13.08 -0.49
C GLN A 148 19.01 12.35 -1.63
N SER A 149 19.48 11.16 -1.99
CA SER A 149 18.83 10.30 -2.99
C SER A 149 17.37 9.98 -2.64
N LEU A 150 17.08 9.77 -1.35
CA LEU A 150 15.71 9.51 -0.88
C LEU A 150 14.74 10.63 -1.24
N PHE A 151 15.17 11.89 -1.11
CA PHE A 151 14.33 13.06 -1.36
C PHE A 151 14.34 13.55 -2.81
N THR A 152 15.40 13.27 -3.57
CA THR A 152 15.51 13.71 -4.97
C THR A 152 14.96 12.70 -5.98
N ARG A 153 14.83 11.41 -5.61
CA ARG A 153 14.31 10.37 -6.50
C ARG A 153 12.86 10.64 -6.90
N SER A 154 12.58 10.63 -8.21
CA SER A 154 11.22 10.71 -8.74
C SER A 154 10.34 9.56 -8.25
N LEU A 155 9.08 9.86 -7.94
CA LEU A 155 8.09 8.82 -7.65
C LEU A 155 7.80 8.03 -8.93
N VAL A 156 7.51 6.74 -8.79
CA VAL A 156 7.08 5.87 -9.90
C VAL A 156 5.58 5.60 -9.80
N ASN A 157 4.95 5.27 -10.93
CA ASN A 157 3.53 4.91 -11.01
C ASN A 157 2.55 6.02 -10.52
N THR A 158 2.86 7.28 -10.81
CA THR A 158 2.07 8.46 -10.43
C THR A 158 1.07 8.91 -11.50
N ALA A 159 0.71 8.03 -12.45
CA ALA A 159 -0.20 8.41 -13.53
C ALA A 159 -1.56 8.85 -12.94
N PRO A 160 -2.04 10.07 -13.24
CA PRO A 160 -3.32 10.54 -12.74
C PRO A 160 -4.46 9.72 -13.32
N SER A 161 -5.56 9.60 -12.56
CA SER A 161 -6.81 9.05 -13.07
C SER A 161 -7.73 10.12 -13.60
N ASN A 162 -8.35 9.82 -14.73
CA ASN A 162 -9.52 10.56 -15.22
C ASN A 162 -10.79 10.14 -14.46
N GLU A 163 -10.80 8.96 -13.83
CA GLU A 163 -11.93 8.50 -13.03
C GLU A 163 -11.98 9.24 -11.69
N LYS A 164 -13.19 9.56 -11.26
CA LYS A 164 -13.47 10.32 -10.04
C LYS A 164 -14.62 9.70 -9.26
N TYR A 165 -14.63 9.96 -7.97
CA TYR A 165 -15.77 9.67 -7.10
C TYR A 165 -16.77 10.83 -7.16
N SER A 166 -18.05 10.49 -7.17
CA SER A 166 -19.05 11.45 -6.65
C SER A 166 -18.83 11.62 -5.14
N TYR A 167 -19.13 12.81 -4.62
CA TYR A 167 -18.95 13.11 -3.20
C TYR A 167 -19.66 12.11 -2.28
N ASN A 168 -20.90 11.73 -2.61
CA ASN A 168 -21.67 10.76 -1.82
C ASN A 168 -21.03 9.37 -1.83
N LEU A 169 -20.55 8.91 -2.99
CA LEU A 169 -19.90 7.60 -3.08
C LEU A 169 -18.58 7.56 -2.31
N ALA A 170 -17.82 8.67 -2.32
CA ALA A 170 -16.63 8.81 -1.48
C ALA A 170 -16.98 8.69 0.01
N LEU A 171 -18.02 9.38 0.48
CA LEU A 171 -18.47 9.28 1.87
C LEU A 171 -18.94 7.87 2.25
N GLU A 172 -19.66 7.18 1.37
CA GLU A 172 -20.09 5.79 1.60
C GLU A 172 -18.89 4.85 1.71
N LEU A 173 -17.90 4.98 0.83
CA LEU A 173 -16.68 4.18 0.90
C LEU A 173 -15.90 4.48 2.18
N MET A 174 -15.80 5.75 2.57
CA MET A 174 -15.13 6.14 3.82
C MET A 174 -15.83 5.56 5.06
N LYS A 175 -17.16 5.43 5.04
CA LYS A 175 -17.88 4.74 6.12
C LYS A 175 -17.63 3.23 6.09
N SER A 176 -17.61 2.62 4.90
CA SER A 176 -17.30 1.20 4.72
C SER A 176 -15.92 0.83 5.27
N GLU A 177 -14.93 1.72 5.13
CA GLU A 177 -13.54 1.51 5.55
C GLU A 177 -13.18 2.23 6.87
N GLU A 178 -14.17 2.48 7.73
CA GLU A 178 -14.03 3.31 8.94
C GLU A 178 -12.86 2.87 9.84
N GLU A 179 -12.60 1.56 9.91
CA GLU A 179 -11.54 1.01 10.77
C GLU A 179 -10.17 1.59 10.42
N ILE A 180 -9.71 1.45 9.18
CA ILE A 180 -8.39 1.96 8.77
C ILE A 180 -8.37 3.48 8.67
N ILE A 181 -9.52 4.09 8.38
CA ILE A 181 -9.64 5.55 8.35
C ILE A 181 -9.36 6.14 9.73
N ARG A 182 -9.95 5.56 10.78
CA ARG A 182 -9.68 5.97 12.15
C ARG A 182 -8.27 5.58 12.57
N ARG A 183 -7.88 4.33 12.34
CA ARG A 183 -6.57 3.79 12.75
C ARG A 183 -5.40 4.59 12.21
N PHE A 184 -5.48 5.01 10.95
CA PHE A 184 -4.40 5.74 10.27
C PHE A 184 -4.70 7.23 10.11
N ASN A 185 -5.73 7.77 10.75
CA ASN A 185 -6.08 9.20 10.70
C ASN A 185 -6.25 9.73 9.26
N TYR A 186 -7.04 9.03 8.45
CA TYR A 186 -7.49 9.48 7.13
C TYR A 186 -8.86 10.17 7.24
N LEU A 187 -9.01 11.10 8.19
CA LEU A 187 -10.27 11.81 8.45
C LEU A 187 -10.50 12.99 7.48
N TYR A 188 -10.23 12.76 6.19
CA TYR A 188 -10.39 13.75 5.12
C TYR A 188 -10.73 13.05 3.80
N ILE A 189 -11.20 13.83 2.82
CA ILE A 189 -11.38 13.35 1.44
C ILE A 189 -10.37 14.11 0.57
N PRO A 190 -9.46 13.42 -0.15
CA PRO A 190 -8.55 14.08 -1.08
C PRO A 190 -9.34 14.72 -2.22
N LEU A 191 -9.16 16.01 -2.48
CA LEU A 191 -9.94 16.73 -3.50
C LEU A 191 -9.62 16.21 -4.90
N GLU A 192 -8.41 15.71 -5.12
CA GLU A 192 -7.95 15.20 -6.40
C GLU A 192 -8.69 13.92 -6.85
N VAL A 193 -9.42 13.24 -5.96
CA VAL A 193 -10.22 12.06 -6.33
C VAL A 193 -11.69 12.37 -6.56
N LEU A 194 -12.13 13.62 -6.32
CA LEU A 194 -13.53 14.01 -6.46
C LEU A 194 -13.84 14.59 -7.85
N ASP A 195 -15.08 14.38 -8.29
CA ASP A 195 -15.70 15.10 -9.40
C ASP A 195 -16.32 16.38 -8.84
N VAL A 196 -15.67 17.52 -9.08
CA VAL A 196 -15.98 18.83 -8.47
C VAL A 196 -16.40 19.83 -9.54
#